data_AF-D6AN95-F1
#
_entry.id   AF-D6AN95-F1
#
_cell.length_a   1.000
_cell.length_b   1.000
_cell.length_c   1.000
_cell.angle_alpha   90.00
_cell.angle_beta   90.00
_cell.angle_gamma   90.00
#
_symmetry.space_group_name_H-M   'P 1'
#
loop_
_entity.id
_entity.type
_entity.pdbx_description
1 polymer ?
#
loop_
_entity_poly.entity_id
_entity_poly.type
_entity_poly.pdbx_seq_one_letter_code
_entity_poly.pdbx_strand_id
1 'polypeptide(L)'
;MAQKVQVLLVDDLDGVEADETVTFALDGKTYEIDLTTANADKLRGLLEPYTKGGRRTGGRAATGRGKGRAAAGGNKDTAEIRRWARENGHNVNDRGRVPAEIREAYEKANG
;
A
#
# COMPACT_ATOMS: atom_id res chain seq x y z
N MET A 1 -20.53 -41.95 26.51
CA MET A 1 -20.11 -40.66 27.10
C MET A 1 -20.25 -39.58 26.03
N ALA A 2 -20.72 -38.38 26.35
CA ALA A 2 -20.87 -37.29 25.39
C ALA A 2 -20.07 -36.06 25.86
N GLN A 3 -19.37 -35.40 24.94
CA GLN A 3 -18.55 -34.21 25.20
C GLN A 3 -18.99 -33.07 24.27
N LYS A 4 -19.04 -31.84 24.78
CA LYS A 4 -19.21 -30.60 24.01
C LYS A 4 -17.97 -29.75 24.20
N VAL A 5 -17.34 -29.34 23.10
CA VAL A 5 -16.23 -28.38 23.07
C VAL A 5 -16.77 -27.08 22.48
N GLN A 6 -16.54 -25.96 23.15
CA GLN A 6 -16.91 -24.63 22.67
C GLN A 6 -15.65 -23.77 22.59
N VAL A 7 -15.47 -23.10 21.45
CA VAL A 7 -14.41 -22.12 21.21
C VAL A 7 -15.08 -20.77 21.12
N LEU A 8 -14.63 -19.81 21.93
CA LEU A 8 -15.16 -18.46 22.02
C LEU A 8 -14.02 -17.46 21.84
N LEU A 9 -14.30 -16.37 21.13
CA LEU A 9 -13.47 -15.17 21.19
C LEU A 9 -13.84 -14.42 22.48
N VAL A 10 -12.85 -14.02 23.27
CA VAL A 10 -13.08 -13.44 24.59
C VAL A 10 -12.41 -12.08 24.67
N ASP A 11 -13.11 -11.10 25.21
CA ASP A 11 -12.61 -9.75 25.44
C ASP A 11 -11.46 -9.79 26.46
N ASP A 12 -10.30 -9.28 26.06
CA ASP A 12 -9.07 -9.32 26.83
C ASP A 12 -9.12 -8.45 28.10
N LEU A 13 -10.10 -7.56 28.24
CA LEU A 13 -10.22 -6.64 29.38
C LEU A 13 -11.18 -7.14 30.47
N ASP A 14 -12.30 -7.73 30.08
CA ASP A 14 -13.36 -8.12 31.02
C ASP A 14 -13.77 -9.60 30.97
N GLY A 15 -13.26 -10.35 30.00
CA GLY A 15 -13.47 -11.80 29.90
C GLY A 15 -14.84 -12.20 29.36
N VAL A 16 -15.65 -11.29 28.82
CA VAL A 16 -16.91 -11.63 28.13
C VAL A 16 -16.66 -11.99 26.66
N GLU A 17 -17.69 -12.42 25.92
CA GLU A 17 -17.52 -12.76 24.50
C GLU A 17 -17.17 -11.50 23.68
N ALA A 18 -16.07 -11.55 22.93
CA ALA A 18 -15.58 -10.44 22.10
C ALA A 18 -16.21 -10.46 20.70
N ASP A 19 -16.29 -9.27 20.11
CA ASP A 19 -16.88 -9.03 18.79
C ASP A 19 -15.82 -8.83 17.70
N GLU A 20 -14.68 -8.20 18.04
CA GLU A 20 -13.65 -7.83 17.06
C GLU A 20 -12.23 -7.78 17.65
N THR A 21 -11.23 -8.01 16.80
CA THR A 21 -9.82 -7.75 17.11
C THR A 21 -9.44 -6.34 16.64
N VAL A 22 -8.90 -5.50 17.52
CA VAL A 22 -8.47 -4.14 17.20
C VAL A 22 -6.94 -4.05 17.18
N THR A 23 -6.37 -3.64 16.05
CA THR A 23 -4.94 -3.31 15.94
C THR A 23 -4.68 -1.85 16.32
N PHE A 24 -3.74 -1.59 17.20
CA PHE A 24 -3.29 -0.25 17.56
C PHE A 24 -1.76 -0.20 17.75
N ALA A 25 -1.21 1.01 17.91
CA ALA A 25 0.23 1.19 18.08
C ALA A 25 0.58 2.29 19.08
N LEU A 26 1.66 2.08 19.82
CA LEU A 26 2.22 3.02 20.78
C LEU A 26 3.75 2.86 20.80
N ASP A 27 4.48 3.98 20.74
CA ASP A 27 5.95 4.02 20.74
C ASP A 27 6.62 3.09 19.71
N GLY A 28 6.01 3.01 18.52
CA GLY A 28 6.52 2.20 17.40
C GLY A 28 6.27 0.70 17.54
N LYS A 29 5.58 0.25 18.58
CA LYS A 29 5.16 -1.15 18.76
C LYS A 29 3.69 -1.30 18.37
N THR A 30 3.37 -2.36 17.62
CA THR A 30 2.01 -2.73 17.22
C THR A 30 1.45 -3.77 18.18
N TYR A 31 0.20 -3.60 18.55
CA TYR A 31 -0.56 -4.48 19.44
C TYR A 31 -1.87 -4.86 18.78
N GLU A 32 -2.39 -6.03 19.15
CA GLU A 32 -3.74 -6.50 18.84
C GLU A 32 -4.42 -6.83 20.17
N ILE A 33 -5.73 -6.62 20.21
CA ILE A 33 -6.57 -6.88 21.39
C ILE A 33 -7.96 -7.29 20.94
N ASP A 34 -8.50 -8.37 21.51
CA ASP A 34 -9.85 -8.84 21.25
C ASP A 34 -10.81 -8.13 22.20
N LEU A 35 -11.86 -7.50 21.66
CA LEU A 35 -12.75 -6.62 22.41
C LEU A 35 -14.21 -6.82 21.99
N THR A 36 -15.12 -6.58 22.93
CA THR A 36 -16.50 -6.20 22.66
C THR A 36 -16.56 -4.90 21.88
N THR A 37 -17.65 -4.68 21.16
CA THR A 37 -17.94 -3.44 20.42
C THR A 37 -17.83 -2.22 21.34
N ALA A 38 -18.35 -2.33 22.57
CA ALA A 38 -18.32 -1.24 23.55
C ALA A 38 -16.88 -0.87 23.98
N ASN A 39 -16.02 -1.87 24.25
CA ASN A 39 -14.63 -1.62 24.62
C ASN A 39 -13.80 -1.15 23.42
N ALA A 40 -14.08 -1.65 22.21
CA ALA A 40 -13.44 -1.19 20.98
C ALA A 40 -13.76 0.29 20.70
N ASP A 41 -15.02 0.70 20.85
CA ASP A 41 -15.44 2.10 20.71
C ASP A 41 -14.79 3.00 21.77
N LYS A 42 -14.67 2.52 23.01
CA LYS A 42 -13.94 3.22 24.07
C LYS A 42 -12.48 3.46 23.69
N LEU A 43 -11.78 2.45 23.17
CA LEU A 43 -10.40 2.59 22.71
C LEU A 43 -10.29 3.62 21.59
N ARG A 44 -11.17 3.55 20.58
CA ARG A 44 -11.22 4.52 19.48
C ARG A 44 -11.47 5.95 19.97
N GLY A 45 -12.40 6.12 20.92
CA GLY A 45 -12.71 7.40 21.55
C GLY A 45 -11.54 7.99 22.34
N LEU A 46 -10.80 7.16 23.08
CA LEU A 46 -9.59 7.60 23.80
C LEU A 46 -8.48 8.10 22.85
N LEU A 47 -8.38 7.50 21.66
CA LEU A 47 -7.38 7.88 20.65
C LEU A 47 -7.84 9.04 19.76
N GLU A 48 -9.14 9.38 19.74
CA GLU A 48 -9.71 10.38 18.83
C GLU A 48 -9.04 11.77 18.92
N PRO A 49 -8.78 12.36 20.11
CA PRO A 49 -8.13 13.67 20.19
C PRO A 49 -6.71 13.66 19.58
N TYR A 50 -5.98 12.57 19.76
CA TYR A 50 -4.61 12.41 19.26
C TYR A 50 -4.57 12.15 17.76
N THR A 51 -5.53 11.39 17.23
CA THR A 51 -5.64 11.16 15.79
C THR A 51 -6.09 12.42 15.04
N LYS A 52 -6.92 13.28 15.67
CA LYS A 52 -7.30 14.60 15.13
C LYS A 52 -6.14 15.61 15.13
N GLY A 53 -5.36 15.65 16.21
CA GLY A 53 -4.21 16.57 16.32
C GLY A 53 -2.93 16.05 15.64
N GLY A 54 -2.85 14.74 15.41
CA GLY A 54 -1.71 14.08 14.81
C GLY A 54 -1.73 14.08 13.28
N ARG A 55 -0.68 13.51 12.69
CA ARG A 55 -0.62 13.21 11.26
C ARG A 55 -0.33 11.74 11.05
N ARG A 56 -0.89 11.16 9.99
CA ARG A 56 -0.57 9.79 9.58
C ARG A 56 0.90 9.72 9.17
N THR A 57 1.65 8.84 9.82
CA THR A 57 3.05 8.57 9.51
C THR A 57 3.17 7.10 9.15
N GLY A 58 3.20 6.79 7.85
CA GLY A 58 3.10 5.40 7.38
C GLY A 58 1.66 4.91 7.22
N GLY A 59 1.49 3.90 6.36
CA GLY A 59 0.21 3.55 5.76
C GLY A 59 0.13 4.10 4.34
N ARG A 60 0.07 3.20 3.36
CA ARG A 60 -0.08 3.53 1.94
C ARG A 60 -1.24 4.50 1.77
N ALA A 61 -1.01 5.61 1.07
CA ALA A 61 -2.09 6.31 0.41
C ALA A 61 -2.81 5.30 -0.50
N ALA A 62 -3.92 4.74 -0.04
CA ALA A 62 -5.00 4.37 -0.94
C ALA A 62 -5.69 5.71 -1.26
N THR A 63 -5.10 6.59 -2.08
CA THR A 63 -5.13 6.54 -3.54
C THR A 63 -3.86 7.17 -4.16
N GLY A 64 -2.70 6.55 -3.96
CA GLY A 64 -1.44 6.96 -4.57
C GLY A 64 -0.84 5.83 -5.39
N ARG A 65 -1.02 5.90 -6.71
CA ARG A 65 -0.30 5.19 -7.78
C ARG A 65 1.00 4.53 -7.27
N GLY A 66 1.05 3.21 -7.35
CA GLY A 66 2.22 2.44 -6.93
C GLY A 66 3.51 2.94 -7.60
N LYS A 67 4.49 3.27 -6.76
CA LYS A 67 5.89 2.85 -6.84
C LYS A 67 6.35 2.42 -8.25
N GLY A 68 6.60 3.40 -9.13
CA GLY A 68 7.64 3.29 -10.14
C GLY A 68 8.76 4.22 -9.71
N ARG A 69 9.87 3.66 -9.21
CA ARG A 69 11.14 4.39 -9.09
C ARG A 69 11.39 5.12 -10.42
N ALA A 70 11.26 6.44 -10.43
CA ALA A 70 11.84 7.24 -11.50
C ALA A 70 13.34 7.14 -11.31
N ALA A 71 13.96 6.22 -12.05
CA ALA A 71 15.39 6.22 -12.26
C ALA A 71 15.76 7.62 -12.75
N ALA A 72 16.60 8.30 -11.96
CA ALA A 72 17.40 9.40 -12.44
C ALA A 72 18.28 8.86 -13.57
N GLY A 73 18.08 9.37 -14.80
CA GLY A 73 18.83 9.01 -16.00
C GLY A 73 17.94 8.53 -17.14
N GLY A 74 17.75 9.34 -18.18
CA GLY A 74 17.12 8.90 -19.45
C GLY A 74 16.15 9.88 -20.12
N ASN A 75 16.03 11.13 -19.68
CA ASN A 75 15.06 12.05 -20.30
C ASN A 75 15.47 12.46 -21.74
N LYS A 76 16.77 12.45 -22.07
CA LYS A 76 17.26 12.76 -23.43
C LYS A 76 17.07 11.58 -24.39
N ASP A 77 17.45 10.37 -23.99
CA ASP A 77 17.39 9.18 -24.87
C ASP A 77 15.96 8.83 -25.28
N THR A 78 14.96 9.04 -24.40
CA THR A 78 13.58 8.67 -24.75
C THR A 78 12.98 9.51 -25.89
N ALA A 79 13.34 10.78 -26.03
CA ALA A 79 12.83 11.62 -27.12
C ALA A 79 13.39 11.17 -28.48
N GLU A 80 14.67 10.79 -28.49
CA GLU A 80 15.37 10.29 -29.68
C GLU A 80 14.85 8.91 -30.10
N ILE A 81 14.71 7.98 -29.13
CA ILE A 81 14.15 6.66 -29.38
C ILE A 81 12.72 6.77 -29.94
N ARG A 82 11.88 7.70 -29.43
CA ARG A 82 10.52 7.92 -29.97
C ARG A 82 10.53 8.43 -31.41
N ARG A 83 11.47 9.30 -31.77
CA ARG A 83 11.58 9.83 -33.14
C ARG A 83 11.97 8.70 -34.10
N TRP A 84 13.02 7.97 -33.77
CA TRP A 84 13.46 6.80 -34.55
C TRP A 84 12.34 5.76 -34.66
N ALA A 85 11.63 5.48 -33.57
CA ALA A 85 10.51 4.54 -33.56
C ALA A 85 9.42 4.91 -34.57
N ARG A 86 9.01 6.19 -34.60
CA ARG A 86 8.01 6.68 -35.56
C ARG A 86 8.49 6.59 -37.00
N GLU A 87 9.76 6.89 -37.26
CA GLU A 87 10.38 6.79 -38.59
C GLU A 87 10.48 5.34 -39.07
N ASN A 88 10.67 4.38 -38.15
CA ASN A 88 10.77 2.95 -38.43
C ASN A 88 9.42 2.22 -38.31
N GLY A 89 8.30 2.95 -38.25
CA GLY A 89 6.95 2.38 -38.25
C GLY A 89 6.50 1.72 -36.95
N HIS A 90 7.21 1.93 -35.84
CA HIS A 90 6.82 1.45 -34.52
C HIS A 90 5.77 2.35 -33.86
N ASN A 91 4.75 1.74 -33.25
CA ASN A 91 3.74 2.46 -32.49
C ASN A 91 4.27 2.83 -31.10
N VAL A 92 4.45 4.13 -30.83
CA VAL A 92 4.99 4.63 -29.56
C VAL A 92 4.13 5.75 -29.00
N ASN A 93 3.92 5.75 -27.68
CA ASN A 93 3.12 6.76 -27.00
C ASN A 93 3.85 8.12 -26.95
N ASP A 94 3.10 9.22 -27.06
CA ASP A 94 3.64 10.59 -27.13
C ASP A 94 4.38 11.01 -25.86
N ARG A 95 4.01 10.43 -24.71
CA ARG A 95 4.57 10.75 -23.40
C ARG A 95 4.80 9.51 -22.55
N GLY A 96 5.69 9.64 -21.57
CA GLY A 96 6.01 8.58 -20.60
C GLY A 96 7.09 7.61 -21.07
N ARG A 97 7.23 6.48 -20.38
CA ARG A 97 8.29 5.50 -20.67
C ARG A 97 8.11 4.89 -22.06
N VAL A 98 9.18 4.82 -22.85
CA VAL A 98 9.20 4.08 -24.12
C VAL A 98 9.14 2.57 -23.83
N PRO A 99 8.27 1.80 -24.52
CA PRO A 99 8.22 0.34 -24.40
C PRO A 99 9.60 -0.31 -24.54
N ALA A 100 9.86 -1.37 -23.77
CA ALA A 100 11.16 -2.05 -23.78
C ALA A 100 11.54 -2.58 -25.17
N GLU A 101 10.57 -3.14 -25.89
CA GLU A 101 10.73 -3.64 -27.28
C GLU A 101 11.28 -2.57 -28.23
N ILE A 102 10.82 -1.32 -28.10
CA ILE A 102 11.26 -0.21 -28.94
C ILE A 102 12.67 0.26 -28.55
N ARG A 103 13.00 0.20 -27.26
CA ARG A 103 14.36 0.52 -26.79
C ARG A 103 15.37 -0.50 -27.28
N GLU A 104 15.06 -1.78 -27.18
CA GLU A 104 15.91 -2.87 -27.66
C GLU A 104 16.11 -2.81 -29.18
N ALA A 105 15.04 -2.50 -29.94
CA ALA A 105 15.13 -2.31 -31.38
C ALA A 105 16.03 -1.13 -31.75
N TYR A 106 15.94 -0.01 -31.02
CA TYR A 106 16.81 1.15 -31.21
C TYR A 106 18.27 0.84 -30.87
N GLU A 107 18.52 0.16 -29.74
CA GLU A 107 19.88 -0.26 -29.34
C GLU A 107 20.51 -1.20 -30.37
N LYS A 108 19.73 -2.12 -30.95
CA LYS A 108 20.20 -3.02 -32.02
C LYS A 108 20.49 -2.30 -33.35
N ALA A 109 19.78 -1.20 -33.63
CA ALA A 109 19.96 -0.43 -34.85
C ALA A 109 21.11 0.60 -34.78
N ASN A 110 21.54 0.98 -33.57
CA ASN A 110 22.52 2.04 -33.33
C ASN A 110 23.72 1.59 -32.47
N GLY A 111 23.87 0.28 -32.21
CA GLY A 111 25.01 -0.34 -31.55
C GLY A 111 25.83 -1.16 -32.52
#